data_AF-A0A7V7VDP8-F1
#
_entry.id   AF-A0A7V7VDP8-F1
#
_cell.length_a   1.000
_cell.length_b   1.000
_cell.length_c   1.000
_cell.angle_alpha   90.00
_cell.angle_beta   90.00
_cell.angle_gamma   90.00
#
_symmetry.space_group_name_H-M   'P 1'
#
loop_
_entity.id
_entity.type
_entity.pdbx_description
1 polymer ?
#
loop_
_entity_poly.entity_id
_entity_poly.type
_entity_poly.pdbx_seq_one_letter_code
_entity_poly.pdbx_strand_id
1 'polypeptide(L)'
;MSKTVKIIIAAIIGLLLVVGIIGAATYYFVSNSPKNTYLKSEQETAKQYQEYAKTRFKDGFEFQDKMKDESYLINMDASADVPAKLLKDADIPKSVVDGSKIGLKVGHNPDKDKSVLALSPTIADNSIGDFQWAADKNNQYYEAPILDDVYKAKNDELVDVYNKLTGSSSYSSTSSQDNAITNDSLNLNTILSSTQISEDKLEDISERYSDLIIDELDDDNFDKEDDTISVDGEDTDVQKVTMTLSKKETKSIIQTVLEEAKDDDDIKDIAEDKMQADSYEDSLDDALQEVKDTDAEDFPSVKSVIWEDDNQILKRDLTLKAENGEEVTLEGTSNIDDDNLAVDYKIKADNTTLGIKGKSTKKDDTYNDKYTLTADESYKKSNIKISNKEKQDGDKRTDKGNITFGSEYDETTIDYNNVLNTDTKNNQQKQKLDVTMDVEGEPVTVTLEGDVKLKEDINFDKGNAKDLNTLSDSDFRKLQREISDNTEDIVKDVAKDLK
;
A
#
# COMPACT_ATOMS: atom_id res chain seq x y z
N MET A 1 -21.39 15.10 -14.41
CA MET A 1 -20.17 14.64 -13.73
C MET A 1 -20.05 13.12 -13.74
N SER A 2 -19.00 12.62 -14.39
CA SER A 2 -18.62 11.22 -14.53
C SER A 2 -18.13 10.65 -13.21
N LYS A 3 -18.01 9.32 -13.16
CA LYS A 3 -17.42 8.64 -12.01
C LYS A 3 -15.96 9.05 -11.78
N THR A 4 -15.20 9.29 -12.85
CA THR A 4 -13.79 9.67 -12.81
C THR A 4 -13.60 11.03 -12.16
N VAL A 5 -14.35 12.05 -12.60
CA VAL A 5 -14.28 13.38 -11.98
C VAL A 5 -14.74 13.34 -10.52
N LYS A 6 -15.78 12.56 -10.17
CA LYS A 6 -16.17 12.36 -8.77
C LYS A 6 -15.07 11.73 -7.91
N ILE A 7 -14.29 10.79 -8.46
CA ILE A 7 -13.13 10.18 -7.77
C ILE A 7 -12.01 11.21 -7.60
N ILE A 8 -11.69 11.99 -8.63
CA ILE A 8 -10.69 13.07 -8.57
C ILE A 8 -11.06 14.10 -7.51
N ILE A 9 -12.32 14.53 -7.46
CA ILE A 9 -12.82 15.45 -6.43
C ILE A 9 -12.62 14.86 -5.04
N ALA A 10 -12.99 13.60 -4.84
CA ALA A 10 -12.78 12.92 -3.56
C ALA A 10 -11.28 12.79 -3.21
N ALA A 11 -10.40 12.58 -4.20
CA ALA A 11 -8.96 12.47 -4.00
C ALA A 11 -8.32 13.81 -3.64
N ILE A 12 -8.65 14.91 -4.34
CA ILE A 12 -8.15 16.27 -4.05
C ILE A 12 -8.62 16.74 -2.67
N ILE A 13 -9.90 16.48 -2.36
CA ILE A 13 -10.43 16.77 -1.03
C ILE A 13 -9.75 15.86 0.01
N GLY A 14 -9.48 14.59 -0.30
CA GLY A 14 -8.69 13.71 0.55
C GLY A 14 -7.26 14.21 0.79
N LEU A 15 -6.61 14.75 -0.25
CA LEU A 15 -5.28 15.36 -0.18
C LEU A 15 -5.30 16.56 0.78
N LEU A 16 -6.29 17.45 0.64
CA LEU A 16 -6.57 18.56 1.55
C LEU A 16 -6.83 18.14 3.02
N LEU A 17 -7.13 16.85 3.28
CA LEU A 17 -7.56 16.35 4.59
C LEU A 17 -6.56 15.43 5.29
N VAL A 18 -5.74 14.68 4.56
CA VAL A 18 -4.99 13.52 5.08
C VAL A 18 -3.47 13.67 4.88
N VAL A 19 -3.05 14.30 3.79
CA VAL A 19 -1.66 14.66 3.59
C VAL A 19 -1.57 16.09 4.07
N GLY A 20 -1.20 16.31 5.34
CA GLY A 20 -1.03 17.68 5.81
C GLY A 20 -0.13 18.43 4.83
N ILE A 21 -0.38 19.72 4.74
CA ILE A 21 0.36 20.65 3.89
C ILE A 21 1.82 20.63 4.35
N ILE A 22 2.62 19.69 3.87
CA ILE A 22 4.03 19.55 4.29
C ILE A 22 4.85 20.68 3.67
N GLY A 23 4.47 21.11 2.46
CA GLY A 23 5.20 22.06 1.62
C GLY A 23 5.14 23.53 1.97
N ALA A 24 4.28 23.98 2.89
CA ALA A 24 4.19 25.41 3.14
C ALA A 24 5.51 25.93 3.73
N ALA A 25 6.29 26.57 2.86
CA ALA A 25 7.51 27.26 3.22
C ALA A 25 7.24 28.19 4.40
N THR A 26 8.13 28.15 5.38
CA THR A 26 8.22 29.03 6.57
C THR A 26 7.99 30.54 6.29
N TYR A 27 8.02 30.97 5.02
CA TYR A 27 7.82 32.34 4.57
C TYR A 27 6.36 32.82 4.65
N TYR A 28 5.36 31.95 4.50
CA TYR A 28 3.94 32.35 4.59
C TYR A 28 3.48 32.58 6.04
N PHE A 29 4.05 31.86 7.01
CA PHE A 29 3.58 31.82 8.40
C PHE A 29 4.03 32.97 9.31
N VAL A 30 4.59 34.04 8.76
CA VAL A 30 5.07 35.19 9.56
C VAL A 30 3.91 36.07 10.06
N SER A 31 2.71 35.96 9.46
CA SER A 31 1.51 36.72 9.87
C SER A 31 0.53 35.88 10.69
N ASN A 32 -0.12 36.49 11.70
CA ASN A 32 -1.12 35.82 12.55
C ASN A 32 -2.54 35.83 11.93
N SER A 33 -2.64 35.69 10.60
CA SER A 33 -3.93 35.64 9.90
C SER A 33 -4.67 34.32 10.17
N PRO A 34 -6.02 34.28 10.04
CA PRO A 34 -6.79 33.04 10.12
C PRO A 34 -6.30 31.95 9.14
N LYS A 35 -6.04 32.32 7.88
CA LYS A 35 -5.46 31.42 6.86
C LYS A 35 -4.15 30.79 7.34
N ASN A 36 -3.22 31.60 7.84
CA ASN A 36 -1.93 31.12 8.31
C ASN A 36 -2.06 30.20 9.54
N THR A 37 -2.95 30.52 10.48
CA THR A 37 -3.23 29.64 11.63
C THR A 37 -3.77 28.28 11.15
N TYR A 38 -4.72 28.28 10.20
CA TYR A 38 -5.27 27.06 9.63
C TYR A 38 -4.18 26.20 8.97
N LEU A 39 -3.46 26.77 8.01
CA LEU A 39 -2.45 26.07 7.21
C LEU A 39 -1.28 25.57 8.06
N LYS A 40 -0.84 26.35 9.05
CA LYS A 40 0.23 25.93 9.98
C LYS A 40 -0.22 24.77 10.86
N SER A 41 -1.49 24.77 11.28
CA SER A 41 -2.02 23.68 12.09
C SER A 41 -2.09 22.37 11.32
N GLU A 42 -2.47 22.42 10.04
CA GLU A 42 -2.43 21.26 9.13
C GLU A 42 -0.99 20.71 8.98
N GLN A 43 -0.03 21.60 8.70
CA GLN A 43 1.38 21.25 8.52
C GLN A 43 1.97 20.60 9.78
N GLU A 44 1.84 21.27 10.92
CA GLU A 44 2.48 20.83 12.17
C GLU A 44 1.83 19.56 12.71
N THR A 45 0.49 19.42 12.60
CA THR A 45 -0.19 18.16 12.97
C THR A 45 0.32 16.99 12.13
N ALA A 46 0.46 17.15 10.81
CA ALA A 46 0.98 16.09 9.95
C ALA A 46 2.45 15.76 10.23
N LYS A 47 3.30 16.76 10.49
CA LYS A 47 4.67 16.54 10.95
C LYS A 47 4.71 15.74 12.24
N GLN A 48 3.86 16.05 13.22
CA GLN A 48 3.79 15.28 14.47
C GLN A 48 3.44 13.81 14.21
N TYR A 49 2.46 13.52 13.33
CA TYR A 49 2.15 12.14 12.93
C TYR A 49 3.34 11.43 12.27
N GLN A 50 4.03 12.12 11.35
CA GLN A 50 5.21 11.58 10.68
C GLN A 50 6.35 11.34 11.65
N GLU A 51 6.64 12.29 12.55
CA GLU A 51 7.71 12.19 13.55
C GLU A 51 7.43 11.07 14.55
N TYR A 52 6.19 10.90 15.00
CA TYR A 52 5.79 9.78 15.84
C TYR A 52 6.04 8.44 15.14
N ALA A 53 5.63 8.31 13.87
CA ALA A 53 5.86 7.10 13.07
C ALA A 53 7.35 6.85 12.80
N LYS A 54 8.10 7.87 12.35
CA LYS A 54 9.54 7.79 12.07
C LYS A 54 10.34 7.49 13.33
N THR A 55 9.97 8.05 14.48
CA THR A 55 10.62 7.75 15.77
C THR A 55 10.37 6.31 16.18
N ARG A 56 9.12 5.85 16.10
CA ARG A 56 8.75 4.48 16.49
C ARG A 56 9.33 3.42 15.55
N PHE A 57 9.38 3.67 14.23
CA PHE A 57 9.77 2.67 13.23
C PHE A 57 11.05 3.02 12.48
N LYS A 58 11.92 3.81 13.10
CA LYS A 58 13.14 4.39 12.52
C LYS A 58 13.94 3.41 11.67
N ASP A 59 14.35 2.29 12.24
CA ASP A 59 15.21 1.33 11.54
C ASP A 59 14.50 0.71 10.33
N GLY A 60 13.18 0.52 10.42
CA GLY A 60 12.36 0.02 9.32
C GLY A 60 12.29 1.01 8.17
N PHE A 61 12.05 2.30 8.45
CA PHE A 61 12.07 3.37 7.45
C PHE A 61 13.45 3.51 6.80
N GLU A 62 14.52 3.59 7.59
CA GLU A 62 15.90 3.68 7.07
C GLU A 62 16.27 2.47 6.18
N PHE A 63 15.79 1.27 6.54
CA PHE A 63 16.05 0.07 5.77
C PHE A 63 15.25 0.03 4.47
N GLN A 64 13.97 0.38 4.51
CA GLN A 64 13.10 0.44 3.32
C GLN A 64 13.57 1.50 2.34
N ASP A 65 14.09 2.62 2.82
CA ASP A 65 14.62 3.67 1.96
C ASP A 65 15.84 3.20 1.15
N LYS A 66 16.77 2.50 1.80
CA LYS A 66 17.92 1.88 1.11
C LYS A 66 17.52 0.83 0.07
N MET A 67 16.40 0.12 0.23
CA MET A 67 15.94 -0.87 -0.76
C MET A 67 15.57 -0.25 -2.11
N LYS A 68 15.36 1.06 -2.18
CA LYS A 68 15.03 1.79 -3.41
C LYS A 68 16.25 1.96 -4.29
N ASP A 69 17.37 2.36 -3.68
CA ASP A 69 18.60 2.69 -4.39
C ASP A 69 19.59 1.53 -4.45
N GLU A 70 19.54 0.64 -3.46
CA GLU A 70 20.48 -0.46 -3.33
C GLU A 70 19.83 -1.78 -3.78
N SER A 71 20.63 -2.69 -4.33
CA SER A 71 20.13 -4.03 -4.62
C SER A 71 19.68 -4.72 -3.35
N TYR A 72 18.58 -5.47 -3.42
CA TYR A 72 18.05 -6.19 -2.28
C TYR A 72 17.75 -7.65 -2.63
N LEU A 73 17.90 -8.52 -1.64
CA LEU A 73 17.52 -9.92 -1.70
C LEU A 73 16.70 -10.28 -0.47
N ILE A 74 15.44 -10.62 -0.69
CA ILE A 74 14.47 -11.09 0.29
C ILE A 74 14.37 -12.60 0.13
N ASN A 75 14.57 -13.34 1.22
CA ASN A 75 14.22 -14.75 1.32
C ASN A 75 13.18 -14.89 2.43
N MET A 76 12.05 -15.52 2.12
CA MET A 76 10.96 -15.76 3.05
C MET A 76 10.56 -17.22 3.02
N ASP A 77 10.33 -17.80 4.19
CA ASP A 77 9.85 -19.16 4.35
C ASP A 77 8.52 -19.15 5.10
N ALA A 78 7.50 -19.74 4.50
CA ALA A 78 6.20 -19.94 5.11
C ALA A 78 6.01 -21.41 5.48
N SER A 79 5.60 -21.67 6.72
CA SER A 79 5.23 -23.01 7.22
C SER A 79 3.97 -22.92 8.08
N ALA A 80 3.33 -24.07 8.32
CA ALA A 80 2.13 -24.14 9.15
C ALA A 80 2.22 -25.27 10.17
N ASP A 81 1.84 -25.00 11.41
CA ASP A 81 1.55 -26.00 12.43
C ASP A 81 0.03 -26.19 12.50
N VAL A 82 -0.43 -27.33 11.99
CA VAL A 82 -1.84 -27.72 12.00
C VAL A 82 -2.02 -28.90 12.96
N PRO A 83 -2.95 -28.83 13.92
CA PRO A 83 -3.27 -29.94 14.81
C PRO A 83 -3.76 -31.17 14.04
N ALA A 84 -3.28 -32.36 14.43
CA ALA A 84 -3.58 -33.62 13.74
C ALA A 84 -5.09 -33.94 13.65
N LYS A 85 -5.90 -33.39 14.57
CA LYS A 85 -7.35 -33.55 14.56
C LYS A 85 -7.99 -32.93 13.30
N LEU A 86 -7.52 -31.76 12.86
CA LEU A 86 -8.04 -31.07 11.68
C LEU A 86 -7.62 -31.75 10.37
N LEU A 87 -6.51 -32.48 10.39
CA LEU A 87 -5.97 -33.18 9.22
C LEU A 87 -6.60 -34.56 8.98
N LYS A 88 -7.28 -35.10 10.00
CA LYS A 88 -7.76 -36.49 10.01
C LYS A 88 -8.78 -36.77 8.90
N ASP A 89 -9.69 -35.83 8.65
CA ASP A 89 -10.76 -36.01 7.65
C ASP A 89 -10.22 -35.97 6.21
N ALA A 90 -9.07 -35.33 6.00
CA ALA A 90 -8.35 -35.30 4.74
C ALA A 90 -7.36 -36.47 4.57
N ASP A 91 -7.21 -37.34 5.58
CA ASP A 91 -6.21 -38.42 5.63
C ASP A 91 -4.76 -37.92 5.39
N ILE A 92 -4.46 -36.69 5.84
CA ILE A 92 -3.13 -36.09 5.71
C ILE A 92 -2.34 -36.33 7.01
N PRO A 93 -1.19 -37.03 6.98
CA PRO A 93 -0.36 -37.20 8.16
C PRO A 93 0.20 -35.87 8.66
N LYS A 94 0.23 -35.66 9.98
CA LYS A 94 0.82 -34.43 10.56
C LYS A 94 2.28 -34.20 10.12
N SER A 95 3.06 -35.27 9.98
CA SER A 95 4.45 -35.18 9.51
C SER A 95 4.58 -34.58 8.11
N VAL A 96 3.58 -34.76 7.25
CA VAL A 96 3.57 -34.15 5.90
C VAL A 96 3.46 -32.63 6.03
N VAL A 97 2.50 -32.14 6.83
CA VAL A 97 2.28 -30.71 7.02
C VAL A 97 3.47 -30.06 7.73
N ASP A 98 3.99 -30.70 8.77
CA ASP A 98 5.14 -30.20 9.53
C ASP A 98 6.43 -30.13 8.68
N GLY A 99 6.58 -31.05 7.72
CA GLY A 99 7.66 -31.03 6.73
C GLY A 99 7.34 -30.22 5.47
N SER A 100 6.21 -29.51 5.42
CA SER A 100 5.83 -28.69 4.27
C SER A 100 6.18 -27.22 4.49
N LYS A 101 6.73 -26.60 3.44
CA LYS A 101 7.19 -25.20 3.47
C LYS A 101 7.03 -24.60 2.07
N ILE A 102 6.76 -23.30 2.02
CA ILE A 102 6.85 -22.50 0.80
C ILE A 102 7.97 -21.47 0.97
N GLY A 103 9.05 -21.62 0.23
CA GLY A 103 10.10 -20.61 0.12
C GLY A 103 9.75 -19.58 -0.96
N LEU A 104 9.98 -18.30 -0.70
CA LEU A 104 9.88 -17.19 -1.63
C LEU A 104 11.21 -16.44 -1.64
N LYS A 105 11.76 -16.22 -2.83
CA LYS A 105 12.95 -15.40 -3.05
C LYS A 105 12.58 -14.25 -3.96
N VAL A 106 12.83 -13.02 -3.53
CA VAL A 106 12.66 -11.82 -4.35
C VAL A 106 13.98 -11.06 -4.34
N GLY A 107 14.52 -10.74 -5.50
CA GLY A 107 15.73 -9.96 -5.61
C GLY A 107 15.65 -8.95 -6.74
N HIS A 108 16.14 -7.76 -6.50
CA HIS A 108 16.18 -6.69 -7.49
C HIS A 108 17.48 -5.89 -7.36
N ASN A 109 18.01 -5.46 -8.50
CA ASN A 109 19.12 -4.54 -8.59
C ASN A 109 18.76 -3.47 -9.62
N PRO A 110 18.42 -2.24 -9.17
CA PRO A 110 17.98 -1.18 -10.07
C PRO A 110 19.09 -0.78 -11.06
N ASP A 111 20.34 -0.62 -10.59
CA ASP A 111 21.48 -0.23 -11.43
C ASP A 111 21.79 -1.20 -12.59
N LYS A 112 21.52 -2.50 -12.39
CA LYS A 112 21.88 -3.56 -13.34
C LYS A 112 20.70 -4.06 -14.17
N ASP A 113 19.49 -3.53 -13.98
CA ASP A 113 18.25 -4.05 -14.54
C ASP A 113 18.14 -5.56 -14.34
N LYS A 114 18.35 -6.03 -13.10
CA LYS A 114 18.33 -7.46 -12.77
C LYS A 114 17.33 -7.77 -11.68
N SER A 115 16.45 -8.73 -11.97
CA SER A 115 15.45 -9.21 -11.02
C SER A 115 15.40 -10.73 -10.96
N VAL A 116 14.96 -11.25 -9.81
CA VAL A 116 14.60 -12.65 -9.63
C VAL A 116 13.41 -12.75 -8.68
N LEU A 117 12.46 -13.60 -9.05
CA LEU A 117 11.34 -14.05 -8.24
C LEU A 117 11.34 -15.58 -8.31
N ALA A 118 11.47 -16.27 -7.18
CA ALA A 118 11.43 -17.73 -7.16
C ALA A 118 10.54 -18.24 -6.03
N LEU A 119 9.75 -19.28 -6.34
CA LEU A 119 8.94 -20.03 -5.40
C LEU A 119 9.54 -21.44 -5.25
N SER A 120 9.85 -21.83 -4.03
CA SER A 120 10.53 -23.08 -3.69
C SER A 120 9.66 -23.92 -2.74
N PRO A 121 8.63 -24.62 -3.24
CA PRO A 121 7.79 -25.46 -2.42
C PRO A 121 8.49 -26.75 -1.98
N THR A 122 8.24 -27.14 -0.74
CA THR A 122 8.67 -28.40 -0.13
C THR A 122 7.44 -29.08 0.47
N ILE A 123 7.27 -30.38 0.22
CA ILE A 123 6.20 -31.19 0.81
C ILE A 123 6.84 -32.40 1.48
N ALA A 124 6.53 -32.63 2.76
CA ALA A 124 7.09 -33.73 3.56
C ALA A 124 8.63 -33.81 3.48
N ASP A 125 9.30 -32.66 3.62
CA ASP A 125 10.74 -32.46 3.50
C ASP A 125 11.34 -32.74 2.10
N ASN A 126 10.52 -33.06 1.10
CA ASN A 126 10.95 -33.23 -0.29
C ASN A 126 10.75 -31.94 -1.09
N SER A 127 11.85 -31.41 -1.62
CA SER A 127 11.83 -30.25 -2.52
C SER A 127 11.18 -30.61 -3.85
N ILE A 128 10.17 -29.84 -4.25
CA ILE A 128 9.55 -29.96 -5.59
C ILE A 128 10.42 -29.27 -6.66
N GLY A 129 11.31 -28.37 -6.23
CA GLY A 129 12.19 -27.57 -7.07
C GLY A 129 11.71 -26.12 -7.23
N ASP A 130 12.52 -25.28 -7.85
CA ASP A 130 12.30 -23.83 -7.89
C ASP A 130 11.51 -23.41 -9.13
N PHE A 131 10.38 -22.73 -8.93
CA PHE A 131 9.68 -22.00 -9.98
C PHE A 131 10.23 -20.58 -10.01
N GLN A 132 11.17 -20.33 -10.91
CA GLN A 132 11.92 -19.08 -11.01
C GLN A 132 11.53 -18.30 -12.27
N TRP A 133 11.23 -17.03 -12.04
CA TRP A 133 11.19 -15.97 -13.05
C TRP A 133 12.32 -14.99 -12.76
N ALA A 134 13.22 -14.81 -13.71
CA ALA A 134 14.31 -13.86 -13.60
C ALA A 134 14.35 -12.91 -14.80
N ALA A 135 15.04 -11.79 -14.66
CA ALA A 135 15.17 -10.80 -15.72
C ALA A 135 16.56 -10.17 -15.75
N ASP A 136 17.03 -9.86 -16.94
CA ASP A 136 18.08 -8.89 -17.17
C ASP A 136 17.60 -7.76 -18.10
N LYS A 137 18.49 -6.81 -18.38
CA LYS A 137 18.25 -5.69 -19.30
C LYS A 137 17.60 -6.06 -20.63
N ASN A 138 17.82 -7.25 -21.16
CA ASN A 138 17.37 -7.65 -22.49
C ASN A 138 16.30 -8.74 -22.48
N ASN A 139 16.29 -9.63 -21.49
CA ASN A 139 15.40 -10.80 -21.49
C ASN A 139 14.82 -11.12 -20.12
N GLN A 140 13.63 -11.70 -20.15
CA GLN A 140 13.05 -12.51 -19.09
C GLN A 140 13.51 -13.97 -19.24
N TYR A 141 13.68 -14.67 -18.12
CA TYR A 141 14.11 -16.05 -18.03
C TYR A 141 13.15 -16.82 -17.13
N TYR A 142 12.78 -18.03 -17.55
CA TYR A 142 11.84 -18.90 -16.87
C TYR A 142 12.48 -20.27 -16.67
N GLU A 143 12.54 -20.70 -15.43
CA GLU A 143 13.06 -22.00 -15.01
C GLU A 143 12.07 -22.59 -14.02
N ALA A 144 11.67 -23.84 -14.23
CA ALA A 144 10.73 -24.50 -13.33
C ALA A 144 10.90 -26.02 -13.44
N PRO A 145 10.51 -26.81 -12.43
CA PRO A 145 10.57 -28.28 -12.49
C PRO A 145 9.67 -28.88 -13.58
N ILE A 146 8.69 -28.11 -14.06
CA ILE A 146 7.83 -28.46 -15.20
C ILE A 146 8.48 -28.21 -16.57
N LEU A 147 9.70 -27.66 -16.59
CA LEU A 147 10.46 -27.30 -17.80
C LEU A 147 11.78 -28.09 -17.81
N ASP A 148 12.11 -28.71 -18.93
CA ASP A 148 13.35 -29.49 -19.13
C ASP A 148 14.58 -28.59 -19.30
N ASP A 149 14.37 -27.32 -19.70
CA ASP A 149 15.41 -26.33 -19.97
C ASP A 149 14.98 -24.95 -19.45
N VAL A 150 15.95 -24.04 -19.31
CA VAL A 150 15.66 -22.61 -19.11
C VAL A 150 15.11 -22.03 -20.40
N TYR A 151 13.99 -21.30 -20.30
CA TYR A 151 13.40 -20.57 -21.41
C TYR A 151 13.63 -19.08 -21.24
N LYS A 152 13.75 -18.34 -22.34
CA LYS A 152 13.86 -16.88 -22.31
C LYS A 152 12.90 -16.21 -23.28
N ALA A 153 12.51 -14.99 -22.96
CA ALA A 153 11.75 -14.10 -23.82
C ALA A 153 12.38 -12.71 -23.82
N LYS A 154 12.47 -12.05 -24.97
CA LYS A 154 12.98 -10.66 -25.02
C LYS A 154 11.99 -9.70 -24.40
N ASN A 155 12.50 -8.69 -23.69
CA ASN A 155 11.68 -7.70 -22.99
C ASN A 155 10.76 -6.91 -23.93
N ASP A 156 11.20 -6.63 -25.17
CA ASP A 156 10.44 -5.88 -26.17
C ASP A 156 9.42 -6.71 -26.97
N GLU A 157 9.34 -8.02 -26.71
CA GLU A 157 8.49 -8.96 -27.43
C GLU A 157 7.68 -9.88 -26.47
N LEU A 158 7.48 -9.48 -25.20
CA LEU A 158 6.80 -10.28 -24.18
C LEU A 158 5.32 -10.52 -24.49
N VAL A 159 4.61 -9.51 -25.01
CA VAL A 159 3.20 -9.63 -25.41
C VAL A 159 3.04 -10.69 -26.51
N ASP A 160 3.98 -10.76 -27.46
CA ASP A 160 3.95 -11.77 -28.53
C ASP A 160 4.10 -13.19 -27.97
N VAL A 161 5.03 -13.37 -27.01
CA VAL A 161 5.20 -14.65 -26.31
C VAL A 161 3.94 -15.01 -25.51
N TYR A 162 3.34 -14.05 -24.81
CA TYR A 162 2.11 -14.25 -24.04
C TYR A 162 0.93 -14.67 -24.94
N ASN A 163 0.73 -13.99 -26.07
CA ASN A 163 -0.32 -14.32 -27.05
C ASN A 163 -0.14 -15.73 -27.62
N LYS A 164 1.10 -16.11 -27.91
CA LYS A 164 1.44 -17.45 -28.38
C LYS A 164 1.19 -18.52 -27.31
N LEU A 165 1.48 -18.21 -26.05
CA LEU A 165 1.25 -19.11 -24.92
C LEU A 165 -0.25 -19.33 -24.64
N THR A 166 -1.03 -18.26 -24.66
CA THR A 166 -2.45 -18.31 -24.28
C THR A 166 -3.37 -18.62 -25.45
N GLY A 167 -2.90 -18.51 -26.70
CA GLY A 167 -3.74 -18.58 -27.89
C GLY A 167 -4.68 -17.38 -28.04
N SER A 168 -4.50 -16.35 -27.21
CA SER A 168 -5.24 -15.09 -27.30
C SER A 168 -4.62 -14.23 -28.38
N SER A 169 -5.41 -13.81 -29.38
CA SER A 169 -5.01 -12.80 -30.38
C SER A 169 -5.58 -11.41 -30.05
N SER A 170 -6.20 -11.27 -28.88
CA SER A 170 -6.94 -10.08 -28.46
C SER A 170 -6.07 -9.00 -27.82
N TYR A 171 -4.80 -9.27 -27.54
CA TYR A 171 -3.89 -8.32 -26.90
C TYR A 171 -2.86 -7.83 -27.93
N SER A 172 -2.91 -6.55 -28.28
CA SER A 172 -1.92 -5.93 -29.15
C SER A 172 -0.90 -5.17 -28.30
N SER A 173 0.37 -5.18 -28.69
CA SER A 173 1.41 -4.28 -28.16
C SER A 173 1.16 -2.79 -28.47
N THR A 174 0.03 -2.46 -29.11
CA THR A 174 -0.31 -1.12 -29.59
C THR A 174 -1.78 -0.72 -29.33
N SER A 175 -2.52 -1.42 -28.48
CA SER A 175 -3.96 -1.16 -28.29
C SER A 175 -4.25 -0.39 -27.00
N SER A 176 -4.77 0.83 -27.17
CA SER A 176 -5.35 1.72 -26.17
C SER A 176 -6.69 1.22 -25.59
N GLN A 177 -6.71 0.01 -25.05
CA GLN A 177 -7.83 -0.48 -24.24
C GLN A 177 -7.45 -0.44 -22.76
N ASP A 178 -8.39 -0.05 -21.90
CA ASP A 178 -8.28 0.17 -20.45
C ASP A 178 -7.81 -1.05 -19.59
N ASN A 179 -7.31 -2.13 -20.20
CA ASN A 179 -6.69 -3.30 -19.55
C ASN A 179 -5.66 -3.98 -20.48
N ALA A 180 -4.90 -3.22 -21.27
CA ALA A 180 -3.94 -3.78 -22.21
C ALA A 180 -2.73 -4.38 -21.48
N ILE A 181 -2.47 -5.67 -21.71
CA ILE A 181 -1.21 -6.30 -21.29
C ILE A 181 -0.09 -5.74 -22.17
N THR A 182 0.85 -5.00 -21.59
CA THR A 182 2.02 -4.43 -22.27
C THR A 182 3.27 -5.27 -22.03
N ASN A 183 4.37 -4.94 -22.70
CA ASN A 183 5.65 -5.56 -22.42
C ASN A 183 6.13 -5.21 -21.00
N ASP A 184 5.94 -3.96 -20.58
CA ASP A 184 6.34 -3.49 -19.25
C ASP A 184 5.52 -4.15 -18.14
N SER A 185 4.24 -4.41 -18.38
CA SER A 185 3.38 -5.16 -17.44
C SER A 185 3.82 -6.61 -17.20
N LEU A 186 4.52 -7.18 -18.18
CA LEU A 186 5.06 -8.53 -18.16
C LEU A 186 6.56 -8.54 -17.84
N ASN A 187 7.18 -7.40 -17.56
CA ASN A 187 8.61 -7.28 -17.32
C ASN A 187 8.91 -7.24 -15.81
N LEU A 188 9.63 -8.23 -15.29
CA LEU A 188 9.92 -8.33 -13.86
C LEU A 188 10.77 -7.17 -13.33
N ASN A 189 11.63 -6.56 -14.16
CA ASN A 189 12.39 -5.39 -13.73
C ASN A 189 11.46 -4.23 -13.44
N THR A 190 10.51 -3.95 -14.34
CA THR A 190 9.50 -2.90 -14.17
C THR A 190 8.57 -3.20 -13.00
N ILE A 191 8.12 -4.45 -12.84
CA ILE A 191 7.25 -4.85 -11.73
C ILE A 191 7.94 -4.63 -10.37
N LEU A 192 9.23 -4.96 -10.24
CA LEU A 192 9.92 -4.78 -8.97
C LEU A 192 10.37 -3.33 -8.74
N SER A 193 10.70 -2.56 -9.79
CA SER A 193 11.05 -1.14 -9.66
C SER A 193 9.85 -0.24 -9.33
N SER A 194 8.69 -0.49 -9.96
CA SER A 194 7.44 0.28 -9.77
C SER A 194 6.87 0.21 -8.33
N THR A 195 7.33 -0.74 -7.51
CA THR A 195 6.88 -0.86 -6.11
C THR A 195 7.50 0.18 -5.17
N GLN A 196 8.44 1.01 -5.64
CA GLN A 196 9.29 1.84 -4.80
C GLN A 196 9.27 3.33 -5.22
N ILE A 197 8.32 4.12 -4.71
CA ILE A 197 8.42 5.60 -4.78
C ILE A 197 9.27 6.08 -3.58
N SER A 198 10.22 7.00 -3.79
CA SER A 198 11.02 7.56 -2.71
C SER A 198 10.21 8.46 -1.78
N GLU A 199 10.65 8.59 -0.51
CA GLU A 199 10.00 9.54 0.42
C GLU A 199 10.18 10.96 -0.10
N ASP A 200 11.39 11.30 -0.54
CA ASP A 200 11.73 12.59 -1.15
C ASP A 200 10.84 12.90 -2.36
N LYS A 201 10.61 11.96 -3.29
CA LYS A 201 9.71 12.19 -4.44
C LYS A 201 8.25 12.40 -4.00
N LEU A 202 7.78 11.69 -2.97
CA LEU A 202 6.44 11.94 -2.41
C LEU A 202 6.36 13.27 -1.67
N GLU A 203 7.43 13.69 -0.99
CA GLU A 203 7.52 14.97 -0.30
C GLU A 203 7.54 16.13 -1.31
N ASP A 204 8.33 16.04 -2.38
CA ASP A 204 8.39 17.00 -3.47
C ASP A 204 7.04 17.16 -4.18
N ILE A 205 6.37 16.04 -4.51
CA ILE A 205 5.01 16.04 -5.05
C ILE A 205 4.05 16.69 -4.05
N SER A 206 4.08 16.26 -2.79
CA SER A 206 3.20 16.79 -1.76
C SER A 206 3.38 18.29 -1.56
N GLU A 207 4.62 18.79 -1.60
CA GLU A 207 4.94 20.20 -1.46
C GLU A 207 4.38 21.01 -2.62
N ARG A 208 4.68 20.61 -3.86
CA ARG A 208 4.21 21.26 -5.08
C ARG A 208 2.68 21.40 -5.13
N TYR A 209 1.95 20.31 -4.89
CA TYR A 209 0.48 20.36 -4.91
C TYR A 209 -0.11 21.09 -3.70
N SER A 210 0.57 21.07 -2.55
CA SER A 210 0.12 21.85 -1.39
C SER A 210 0.23 23.34 -1.66
N ASP A 211 1.37 23.79 -2.19
CA ASP A 211 1.59 25.21 -2.53
C ASP A 211 0.59 25.69 -3.58
N LEU A 212 0.36 24.88 -4.61
CA LEU A 212 -0.64 25.15 -5.64
C LEU A 212 -2.04 25.38 -5.06
N ILE A 213 -2.46 24.52 -4.11
CA ILE A 213 -3.76 24.65 -3.47
C ILE A 213 -3.80 25.88 -2.54
N ILE A 214 -2.73 26.14 -1.79
CA ILE A 214 -2.65 27.30 -0.88
C ILE A 214 -2.80 28.62 -1.62
N ASP A 215 -2.22 28.72 -2.82
CA ASP A 215 -2.29 29.92 -3.66
C ASP A 215 -3.71 30.21 -4.16
N GLU A 216 -4.55 29.19 -4.30
CA GLU A 216 -5.97 29.31 -4.68
C GLU A 216 -6.90 29.65 -3.49
N LEU A 217 -6.40 29.63 -2.25
CA LEU A 217 -7.20 29.94 -1.05
C LEU A 217 -7.12 31.42 -0.71
N ASP A 218 -8.25 32.13 -0.69
CA ASP A 218 -8.28 33.54 -0.30
C ASP A 218 -8.29 33.71 1.23
N ASP A 219 -7.69 34.80 1.74
CA ASP A 219 -7.73 35.12 3.17
C ASP A 219 -9.16 35.25 3.70
N ASP A 220 -10.09 35.72 2.86
CA ASP A 220 -11.51 35.90 3.17
C ASP A 220 -12.25 34.55 3.31
N ASN A 221 -11.64 33.42 2.93
CA ASN A 221 -12.20 32.09 3.17
C ASN A 221 -12.07 31.65 4.64
N PHE A 222 -11.33 32.41 5.47
CA PHE A 222 -10.95 31.98 6.80
C PHE A 222 -11.45 32.91 7.91
N ASP A 223 -12.10 32.31 8.90
CA ASP A 223 -12.48 32.95 10.15
C ASP A 223 -11.70 32.33 11.33
N LYS A 224 -11.34 33.14 12.32
CA LYS A 224 -10.68 32.70 13.56
C LYS A 224 -11.38 33.28 14.78
N GLU A 225 -11.66 32.45 15.77
CA GLU A 225 -12.22 32.83 17.07
C GLU A 225 -11.64 31.98 18.20
N ASP A 226 -11.67 32.50 19.43
CA ASP A 226 -11.33 31.73 20.63
C ASP A 226 -12.49 30.78 20.98
N ASP A 227 -12.17 29.55 21.39
CA ASP A 227 -13.15 28.56 21.85
C ASP A 227 -12.56 27.73 23.01
N THR A 228 -13.41 26.96 23.69
CA THR A 228 -12.96 26.00 24.72
C THR A 228 -13.59 24.65 24.43
N ILE A 229 -12.77 23.61 24.31
CA ILE A 229 -13.22 22.24 24.05
C ILE A 229 -12.75 21.29 25.15
N SER A 230 -13.41 20.14 25.28
CA SER A 230 -12.95 19.07 26.18
C SER A 230 -12.17 18.03 25.38
N VAL A 231 -10.89 17.86 25.71
CA VAL A 231 -9.99 16.86 25.13
C VAL A 231 -9.54 15.93 26.26
N ASP A 232 -9.75 14.62 26.09
CA ASP A 232 -9.43 13.61 27.11
C ASP A 232 -10.03 13.84 28.52
N GLY A 233 -11.10 14.64 28.60
CA GLY A 233 -11.79 14.98 29.84
C GLY A 233 -11.26 16.24 30.56
N GLU A 234 -10.33 16.97 29.95
CA GLU A 234 -9.83 18.26 30.41
C GLU A 234 -10.32 19.38 29.48
N ASP A 235 -10.68 20.53 30.05
CA ASP A 235 -11.07 21.71 29.27
C ASP A 235 -9.81 22.41 28.77
N THR A 236 -9.71 22.59 27.45
CA THR A 236 -8.57 23.19 26.75
C THR A 236 -9.05 24.43 26.01
N ASP A 237 -8.41 25.57 26.26
CA ASP A 237 -8.63 26.79 25.48
C ASP A 237 -7.92 26.63 24.13
N VAL A 238 -8.63 26.92 23.05
CA VAL A 238 -8.19 26.61 21.68
C VAL A 238 -8.51 27.77 20.74
N GLN A 239 -7.82 27.81 19.61
CA GLN A 239 -8.23 28.63 18.47
C GLN A 239 -9.13 27.80 17.56
N LYS A 240 -10.36 28.26 17.36
CA LYS A 240 -11.25 27.70 16.37
C LYS A 240 -11.04 28.44 15.05
N VAL A 241 -10.65 27.71 14.02
CA VAL A 241 -10.40 28.26 12.69
C VAL A 241 -11.33 27.58 11.69
N THR A 242 -12.08 28.38 10.94
CA THR A 242 -13.04 27.88 9.94
C THR A 242 -12.58 28.30 8.55
N MET A 243 -12.42 27.33 7.65
CA MET A 243 -12.27 27.54 6.22
C MET A 243 -13.60 27.25 5.52
N THR A 244 -14.05 28.17 4.66
CA THR A 244 -15.24 27.98 3.82
C THR A 244 -14.90 28.20 2.36
N LEU A 245 -15.14 27.18 1.54
CA LEU A 245 -15.03 27.25 0.08
C LEU A 245 -16.42 27.14 -0.54
N SER A 246 -16.74 28.12 -1.37
CA SER A 246 -17.86 28.06 -2.28
C SER A 246 -17.61 27.02 -3.36
N LYS A 247 -18.69 26.56 -4.01
CA LYS A 247 -18.59 25.59 -5.10
C LYS A 247 -17.72 26.08 -6.27
N LYS A 248 -17.66 27.41 -6.48
CA LYS A 248 -16.81 28.04 -7.51
C LYS A 248 -15.33 27.93 -7.17
N GLU A 249 -14.97 28.19 -5.91
CA GLU A 249 -13.59 28.06 -5.43
C GLU A 249 -13.17 26.58 -5.48
N THR A 250 -14.05 25.66 -5.05
CA THR A 250 -13.80 24.22 -5.20
C THR A 250 -13.51 23.85 -6.66
N LYS A 251 -14.34 24.31 -7.62
CA LYS A 251 -14.10 24.09 -9.06
C LYS A 251 -12.75 24.64 -9.51
N SER A 252 -12.38 25.85 -9.07
CA SER A 252 -11.09 26.48 -9.41
C SER A 252 -9.93 25.60 -8.98
N ILE A 253 -9.88 25.22 -7.71
CA ILE A 253 -8.83 24.39 -7.13
C ILE A 253 -8.69 23.07 -7.90
N ILE A 254 -9.81 22.38 -8.19
CA ILE A 254 -9.78 21.12 -8.95
C ILE A 254 -9.22 21.32 -10.35
N GLN A 255 -9.62 22.40 -11.02
CA GLN A 255 -9.12 22.72 -12.35
C GLN A 255 -7.60 22.98 -12.31
N THR A 256 -7.13 23.79 -11.36
CA THR A 256 -5.71 24.12 -11.21
C THR A 256 -4.87 22.87 -10.92
N VAL A 257 -5.33 21.99 -10.03
CA VAL A 257 -4.65 20.71 -9.72
C VAL A 257 -4.58 19.79 -10.94
N LEU A 258 -5.65 19.70 -11.74
CA LEU A 258 -5.65 18.89 -12.96
C LEU A 258 -4.77 19.49 -14.06
N GLU A 259 -4.69 20.81 -14.15
CA GLU A 259 -3.79 21.50 -15.08
C GLU A 259 -2.33 21.25 -14.72
N GLU A 260 -1.97 21.32 -13.43
CA GLU A 260 -0.61 20.98 -12.98
C GLU A 260 -0.29 19.49 -13.22
N ALA A 261 -1.20 18.58 -12.87
CA ALA A 261 -1.00 17.14 -13.08
C ALA A 261 -0.79 16.74 -14.52
N LYS A 262 -1.35 17.49 -15.48
CA LYS A 262 -1.15 17.22 -16.90
C LYS A 262 0.30 17.39 -17.33
N ASP A 263 0.99 18.35 -16.75
CA ASP A 263 2.35 18.73 -17.13
C ASP A 263 3.40 18.23 -16.11
N ASP A 264 2.98 17.47 -15.07
CA ASP A 264 3.86 16.97 -14.00
C ASP A 264 4.49 15.63 -14.38
N ASP A 265 5.76 15.67 -14.79
CA ASP A 265 6.57 14.50 -15.14
C ASP A 265 6.65 13.47 -13.99
N ASP A 266 6.65 13.89 -12.72
CA ASP A 266 6.73 12.96 -11.59
C ASP A 266 5.46 12.13 -11.43
N ILE A 267 4.28 12.77 -11.59
CA ILE A 267 2.99 12.08 -11.54
C ILE A 267 2.81 11.22 -12.79
N LYS A 268 3.24 11.72 -13.95
CA LYS A 268 3.23 10.98 -15.20
C LYS A 268 4.07 9.71 -15.09
N ASP A 269 5.31 9.80 -14.61
CA ASP A 269 6.16 8.64 -14.35
C ASP A 269 5.47 7.62 -13.43
N ILE A 270 4.86 8.08 -12.32
CA ILE A 270 4.15 7.21 -11.39
C ILE A 270 2.95 6.52 -12.07
N ALA A 271 2.18 7.25 -12.87
CA ALA A 271 1.02 6.73 -13.58
C ALA A 271 1.42 5.75 -14.69
N GLU A 272 2.47 6.05 -15.45
CA GLU A 272 3.02 5.17 -16.49
C GLU A 272 3.60 3.88 -15.86
N ASP A 273 4.39 4.00 -14.78
CA ASP A 273 5.02 2.87 -14.08
C ASP A 273 4.01 1.96 -13.37
N LYS A 274 2.98 2.55 -12.72
CA LYS A 274 2.05 1.78 -11.86
C LYS A 274 0.74 1.42 -12.53
N MET A 275 0.28 2.22 -13.49
CA MET A 275 -1.02 2.06 -14.13
C MET A 275 -0.92 1.68 -15.61
N GLN A 276 0.30 1.66 -16.18
CA GLN A 276 0.55 1.29 -17.59
C GLN A 276 -0.36 2.07 -18.55
N ALA A 277 -0.57 3.34 -18.22
CA ALA A 277 -1.59 4.15 -18.84
C ALA A 277 -1.00 4.95 -20.01
N ASP A 278 -0.96 4.33 -21.20
CA ASP A 278 -0.84 5.08 -22.48
C ASP A 278 -1.95 6.15 -22.61
N SER A 279 -3.02 6.04 -21.80
CA SER A 279 -4.17 6.94 -21.73
C SER A 279 -4.14 7.91 -20.53
N TYR A 280 -3.02 8.07 -19.81
CA TYR A 280 -2.95 9.00 -18.68
C TYR A 280 -3.26 10.44 -19.11
N GLU A 281 -2.56 10.91 -20.14
CA GLU A 281 -2.78 12.25 -20.72
C GLU A 281 -4.22 12.41 -21.23
N ASP A 282 -4.73 11.42 -21.97
CA ASP A 282 -6.11 11.43 -22.50
C ASP A 282 -7.15 11.46 -21.36
N SER A 283 -6.92 10.69 -20.29
CA SER A 283 -7.83 10.62 -19.13
C SER A 283 -7.82 11.93 -18.33
N LEU A 284 -6.66 12.56 -18.19
CA LEU A 284 -6.56 13.90 -17.59
C LEU A 284 -7.21 14.96 -18.47
N ASP A 285 -7.03 14.88 -19.78
CA ASP A 285 -7.66 15.82 -20.72
C ASP A 285 -9.19 15.70 -20.70
N ASP A 286 -9.72 14.48 -20.68
CA ASP A 286 -11.15 14.22 -20.53
C ASP A 286 -11.67 14.74 -19.18
N ALA A 287 -10.95 14.49 -18.08
CA ALA A 287 -11.32 14.98 -16.76
C ALA A 287 -11.30 16.51 -16.69
N LEU A 288 -10.26 17.15 -17.24
CA LEU A 288 -10.10 18.59 -17.26
C LEU A 288 -11.18 19.26 -18.13
N GLN A 289 -11.48 18.68 -19.29
CA GLN A 289 -12.55 19.15 -20.16
C GLN A 289 -13.91 19.02 -19.47
N GLU A 290 -14.18 17.91 -18.80
CA GLU A 290 -15.40 17.73 -18.04
C GLU A 290 -15.52 18.73 -16.89
N VAL A 291 -14.44 18.99 -16.14
CA VAL A 291 -14.44 20.01 -15.07
C VAL A 291 -14.74 21.39 -15.65
N LYS A 292 -14.14 21.74 -16.79
CA LYS A 292 -14.38 23.02 -17.49
C LYS A 292 -15.84 23.16 -17.90
N ASP A 293 -16.44 22.11 -18.47
CA ASP A 293 -17.81 22.09 -18.98
C ASP A 293 -18.88 21.96 -17.90
N THR A 294 -18.55 21.41 -16.73
CA THR A 294 -19.49 21.23 -15.61
C THR A 294 -19.77 22.55 -14.92
N ASP A 295 -21.04 22.88 -14.66
CA ASP A 295 -21.41 24.12 -13.97
C ASP A 295 -20.85 24.13 -12.55
N ALA A 296 -20.43 25.31 -12.08
CA ALA A 296 -19.86 25.44 -10.73
C ALA A 296 -20.83 24.99 -9.62
N GLU A 297 -22.14 25.02 -9.89
CA GLU A 297 -23.16 24.58 -8.93
C GLU A 297 -23.14 23.06 -8.68
N ASP A 298 -22.62 22.27 -9.62
CA ASP A 298 -22.50 20.81 -9.48
C ASP A 298 -21.31 20.39 -8.60
N PHE A 299 -20.45 21.33 -8.21
CA PHE A 299 -19.33 21.08 -7.29
C PHE A 299 -19.77 21.23 -5.84
N PRO A 300 -19.13 20.51 -4.89
CA PRO A 300 -19.49 20.64 -3.49
C PRO A 300 -18.95 21.95 -2.90
N SER A 301 -19.72 22.55 -1.99
CA SER A 301 -19.15 23.53 -1.06
C SER A 301 -18.43 22.82 0.07
N VAL A 302 -17.34 23.41 0.56
CA VAL A 302 -16.52 22.84 1.64
C VAL A 302 -16.60 23.74 2.87
N LYS A 303 -16.82 23.14 4.03
CA LYS A 303 -16.63 23.80 5.32
C LYS A 303 -15.73 22.94 6.18
N SER A 304 -14.54 23.43 6.51
CA SER A 304 -13.61 22.78 7.42
C SER A 304 -13.44 23.63 8.67
N VAL A 305 -13.70 23.04 9.84
CA VAL A 305 -13.51 23.68 11.14
C VAL A 305 -12.49 22.87 11.90
N ILE A 306 -11.43 23.54 12.34
CA ILE A 306 -10.41 22.95 13.21
C ILE A 306 -10.41 23.70 14.55
N TRP A 307 -10.09 22.97 15.60
CA TRP A 307 -9.75 23.54 16.90
C TRP A 307 -8.30 23.17 17.16
N GLU A 308 -7.45 24.19 17.21
CA GLU A 308 -6.02 24.02 17.39
C GLU A 308 -5.54 24.56 18.73
N ASP A 309 -4.56 23.88 19.30
CA ASP A 309 -3.74 24.35 20.41
C ASP A 309 -2.27 24.20 20.01
N ASP A 310 -1.47 25.25 20.17
CA ASP A 310 -0.06 25.29 19.77
C ASP A 310 0.23 24.72 18.35
N ASN A 311 -0.64 25.01 17.37
CA ASN A 311 -0.61 24.52 15.98
C ASN A 311 -0.86 23.00 15.82
N GLN A 312 -1.39 22.33 16.84
CA GLN A 312 -1.87 20.97 16.76
C GLN A 312 -3.40 20.96 16.65
N ILE A 313 -3.94 20.24 15.67
CA ILE A 313 -5.38 20.07 15.52
C ILE A 313 -5.88 19.02 16.52
N LEU A 314 -6.61 19.49 17.54
CA LEU A 314 -7.19 18.65 18.58
C LEU A 314 -8.58 18.12 18.20
N LYS A 315 -9.34 18.91 17.43
CA LYS A 315 -10.65 18.55 16.90
C LYS A 315 -10.80 19.03 15.47
N ARG A 316 -11.52 18.26 14.65
CA ARG A 316 -11.90 18.62 13.28
C ARG A 316 -13.35 18.28 13.00
N ASP A 317 -14.05 19.21 12.38
CA ASP A 317 -15.37 19.02 11.76
C ASP A 317 -15.30 19.50 10.30
N LEU A 318 -15.45 18.59 9.35
CA LEU A 318 -15.51 18.84 7.92
C LEU A 318 -16.89 18.50 7.39
N THR A 319 -17.40 19.32 6.48
CA THR A 319 -18.59 19.03 5.69
C THR A 319 -18.37 19.38 4.22
N LEU A 320 -18.63 18.41 3.36
CA LEU A 320 -18.72 18.56 1.91
C LEU A 320 -20.20 18.46 1.56
N LYS A 321 -20.74 19.46 0.88
CA LYS A 321 -22.16 19.52 0.55
C LYS A 321 -22.36 19.71 -0.93
N ALA A 322 -22.94 18.71 -1.57
CA ALA A 322 -23.34 18.76 -2.98
C ALA A 322 -24.68 19.49 -3.14
N GLU A 323 -25.00 19.90 -4.38
CA GLU A 323 -26.26 20.61 -4.67
C GLU A 323 -27.51 19.78 -4.38
N ASN A 324 -27.45 18.47 -4.68
CA ASN A 324 -28.54 17.53 -4.45
C ASN A 324 -28.85 17.28 -2.96
N GLY A 325 -28.09 17.90 -2.05
CA GLY A 325 -28.24 17.75 -0.61
C GLY A 325 -27.51 16.55 -0.02
N GLU A 326 -26.75 15.79 -0.83
CA GLU A 326 -25.81 14.79 -0.33
C GLU A 326 -24.69 15.49 0.44
N GLU A 327 -24.38 14.95 1.61
CA GLU A 327 -23.35 15.47 2.50
C GLU A 327 -22.38 14.36 2.88
N VAL A 328 -21.09 14.68 2.80
CA VAL A 328 -20.02 13.87 3.39
C VAL A 328 -19.45 14.66 4.55
N THR A 329 -19.40 14.05 5.73
CA THR A 329 -18.84 14.68 6.93
C THR A 329 -17.69 13.87 7.50
N LEU A 330 -16.68 14.57 8.02
CA LEU A 330 -15.63 14.00 8.85
C LEU A 330 -15.64 14.77 10.17
N GLU A 331 -15.85 14.06 11.28
CA GLU A 331 -15.85 14.65 12.61
C GLU A 331 -14.93 13.82 13.52
N GLY A 332 -14.15 14.48 14.36
CA GLY A 332 -13.32 13.74 15.30
C GLY A 332 -12.31 14.56 16.06
N THR A 333 -11.57 13.86 16.90
CA THR A 333 -10.52 14.39 17.75
C THR A 333 -9.24 13.61 17.59
N SER A 334 -8.11 14.28 17.69
CA SER A 334 -6.79 13.66 17.81
C SER A 334 -5.97 14.33 18.89
N ASN A 335 -5.08 13.57 19.50
CA ASN A 335 -4.07 14.08 20.39
C ASN A 335 -2.79 13.28 20.14
N ILE A 336 -1.70 13.96 19.83
CA ILE A 336 -0.42 13.34 19.53
C ILE A 336 0.72 14.07 20.24
N ASP A 337 1.54 13.30 20.95
CA ASP A 337 2.77 13.73 21.58
C ASP A 337 3.85 12.64 21.40
N ASP A 338 5.03 12.84 22.00
CA ASP A 338 6.16 11.90 21.90
C ASP A 338 5.82 10.47 22.39
N ASP A 339 4.90 10.36 23.35
CA ASP A 339 4.56 9.11 24.04
C ASP A 339 3.15 8.61 23.67
N ASN A 340 2.24 9.45 23.19
CA ASN A 340 0.85 9.13 23.00
C ASN A 340 0.36 9.50 21.60
N LEU A 341 -0.47 8.64 21.04
CA LEU A 341 -1.27 8.94 19.86
C LEU A 341 -2.70 8.46 20.12
N ALA A 342 -3.65 9.38 20.26
CA ALA A 342 -5.07 9.09 20.40
C ALA A 342 -5.84 9.64 19.20
N VAL A 343 -6.78 8.85 18.67
CA VAL A 343 -7.66 9.26 17.57
C VAL A 343 -9.08 8.79 17.84
N ASP A 344 -10.07 9.61 17.48
CA ASP A 344 -11.50 9.25 17.43
C ASP A 344 -12.11 10.03 16.27
N TYR A 345 -12.11 9.43 15.07
CA TYR A 345 -12.66 10.03 13.86
C TYR A 345 -13.81 9.20 13.32
N LYS A 346 -14.77 9.88 12.72
CA LYS A 346 -15.90 9.30 12.00
C LYS A 346 -16.10 10.02 10.68
N ILE A 347 -16.27 9.24 9.63
CA ILE A 347 -16.64 9.72 8.30
C ILE A 347 -18.05 9.22 8.03
N LYS A 348 -18.98 10.12 7.67
CA LYS A 348 -20.34 9.78 7.27
C LYS A 348 -20.51 10.17 5.80
N ALA A 349 -20.95 9.22 4.99
CA ALA A 349 -21.31 9.44 3.60
C ALA A 349 -22.55 8.58 3.29
N ASP A 350 -23.61 9.22 2.81
CA ASP A 350 -24.92 8.58 2.58
C ASP A 350 -25.41 7.78 3.80
N ASN A 351 -25.57 6.46 3.66
CA ASN A 351 -25.97 5.56 4.74
C ASN A 351 -24.80 4.73 5.30
N THR A 352 -23.57 5.20 5.11
CA THR A 352 -22.35 4.55 5.58
C THR A 352 -21.63 5.45 6.58
N THR A 353 -21.31 4.90 7.75
CA THR A 353 -20.40 5.55 8.71
C THR A 353 -19.16 4.70 8.87
N LEU A 354 -18.00 5.25 8.53
CA LEU A 354 -16.70 4.69 8.86
C LEU A 354 -16.18 5.37 10.12
N GLY A 355 -15.43 4.68 10.95
CA GLY A 355 -14.82 5.27 12.12
C GLY A 355 -13.54 4.58 12.55
N ILE A 356 -12.66 5.34 13.17
CA ILE A 356 -11.47 4.85 13.85
C ILE A 356 -11.43 5.45 15.24
N LYS A 357 -11.29 4.61 16.25
CA LYS A 357 -11.12 5.04 17.63
C LYS A 357 -10.05 4.22 18.30
N GLY A 358 -9.08 4.88 18.92
CA GLY A 358 -8.04 4.16 19.61
C GLY A 358 -6.94 5.04 20.16
N LYS A 359 -6.00 4.38 20.81
CA LYS A 359 -4.78 5.01 21.26
C LYS A 359 -3.59 4.08 21.22
N SER A 360 -2.43 4.68 20.99
CA SER A 360 -1.13 4.14 21.30
C SER A 360 -0.54 4.90 22.48
N THR A 361 0.07 4.18 23.42
CA THR A 361 0.75 4.76 24.58
C THR A 361 2.11 4.11 24.75
N LYS A 362 3.15 4.93 24.81
CA LYS A 362 4.53 4.55 25.08
C LYS A 362 4.82 4.66 26.57
N LYS A 363 5.59 3.70 27.07
CA LYS A 363 6.23 3.76 28.38
C LYS A 363 7.57 3.07 28.29
N ASP A 364 8.64 3.82 28.52
CA ASP A 364 10.01 3.36 28.22
C ASP A 364 10.08 2.89 26.75
N ASP A 365 10.68 1.74 26.47
CA ASP A 365 10.77 1.15 25.13
C ASP A 365 9.57 0.22 24.81
N THR A 366 8.39 0.48 25.38
CA THR A 366 7.19 -0.35 25.17
C THR A 366 6.01 0.49 24.70
N TYR A 367 5.43 0.13 23.56
CA TYR A 367 4.20 0.72 23.05
C TYR A 367 3.02 -0.24 23.29
N ASN A 368 1.87 0.31 23.64
CA ASN A 368 0.62 -0.44 23.77
C ASN A 368 -0.43 0.21 22.88
N ASP A 369 -0.86 -0.51 21.86
CA ASP A 369 -1.83 -0.04 20.87
C ASP A 369 -3.17 -0.69 21.09
N LYS A 370 -4.24 0.11 21.03
CA LYS A 370 -5.61 -0.35 21.01
C LYS A 370 -6.41 0.51 20.06
N TYR A 371 -6.76 -0.05 18.91
CA TYR A 371 -7.56 0.63 17.90
C TYR A 371 -8.81 -0.18 17.57
N THR A 372 -9.88 0.50 17.20
CA THR A 372 -11.11 -0.08 16.69
C THR A 372 -11.49 0.68 15.44
N LEU A 373 -11.54 -0.02 14.32
CA LEU A 373 -12.13 0.47 13.08
C LEU A 373 -13.56 -0.04 13.02
N THR A 374 -14.49 0.83 12.62
CA THR A 374 -15.91 0.50 12.50
C THR A 374 -16.42 0.86 11.12
N ALA A 375 -17.19 -0.01 10.50
CA ALA A 375 -18.01 0.32 9.34
C ALA A 375 -19.47 -0.01 9.67
N ASP A 376 -20.30 1.02 9.64
CA ASP A 376 -21.74 0.95 9.90
C ASP A 376 -22.47 1.27 8.59
N GLU A 377 -22.91 0.22 7.91
CA GLU A 377 -23.76 0.30 6.72
C GLU A 377 -25.20 -0.03 7.11
N SER A 378 -26.18 0.43 6.33
CA SER A 378 -27.62 0.34 6.66
C SER A 378 -28.14 -1.04 7.09
N TYR A 379 -27.46 -2.11 6.69
CA TYR A 379 -27.85 -3.50 6.95
C TYR A 379 -26.76 -4.32 7.66
N LYS A 380 -25.59 -3.73 7.95
CA LYS A 380 -24.45 -4.46 8.53
C LYS A 380 -23.53 -3.51 9.28
N LYS A 381 -23.21 -3.89 10.52
CA LYS A 381 -22.13 -3.29 11.30
C LYS A 381 -20.97 -4.27 11.41
N SER A 382 -19.79 -3.85 10.97
CA SER A 382 -18.54 -4.57 11.17
C SER A 382 -17.58 -3.75 12.02
N ASN A 383 -16.74 -4.45 12.76
CA ASN A 383 -15.64 -3.85 13.48
C ASN A 383 -14.35 -4.65 13.26
N ILE A 384 -13.22 -3.95 13.33
CA ILE A 384 -11.88 -4.52 13.40
C ILE A 384 -11.23 -3.93 14.64
N LYS A 385 -10.96 -4.75 15.66
CA LYS A 385 -10.24 -4.37 16.87
C LYS A 385 -8.80 -4.84 16.73
N ILE A 386 -7.86 -3.94 16.96
CA ILE A 386 -6.44 -4.21 16.91
C ILE A 386 -5.89 -3.95 18.31
N SER A 387 -5.22 -4.94 18.89
CA SER A 387 -4.45 -4.79 20.10
C SER A 387 -3.01 -5.20 19.82
N ASN A 388 -2.05 -4.36 20.16
CA ASN A 388 -0.63 -4.69 20.06
C ASN A 388 0.10 -4.29 21.33
N LYS A 389 1.10 -5.08 21.69
CA LYS A 389 2.13 -4.70 22.63
C LYS A 389 3.47 -4.85 21.94
N GLU A 390 4.06 -3.71 21.61
CA GLU A 390 5.38 -3.62 21.02
C GLU A 390 6.43 -3.40 22.11
N LYS A 391 7.57 -4.07 21.99
CA LYS A 391 8.77 -3.80 22.76
C LYS A 391 9.95 -3.57 21.82
N GLN A 392 10.71 -2.51 22.07
CA GLN A 392 11.95 -2.19 21.39
C GLN A 392 13.15 -2.49 22.29
N ASP A 393 14.23 -3.01 21.70
CA ASP A 393 15.49 -3.33 22.38
C ASP A 393 16.65 -3.21 21.37
N GLY A 394 17.14 -1.98 21.21
CA GLY A 394 18.06 -1.63 20.11
C GLY A 394 17.42 -1.94 18.75
N ASP A 395 18.18 -2.62 17.89
CA ASP A 395 17.77 -3.01 16.52
C ASP A 395 16.62 -4.05 16.50
N LYS A 396 16.20 -4.56 17.66
CA LYS A 396 15.16 -5.59 17.79
C LYS A 396 13.82 -4.99 18.22
N ARG A 397 12.78 -5.27 17.42
CA ARG A 397 11.37 -5.00 17.73
C ARG A 397 10.61 -6.31 17.95
N THR A 398 9.73 -6.36 18.93
CA THR A 398 8.82 -7.49 19.17
C THR A 398 7.40 -6.99 19.34
N ASP A 399 6.52 -7.36 18.42
CA ASP A 399 5.10 -7.05 18.43
C ASP A 399 4.32 -8.29 18.84
N LYS A 400 3.47 -8.18 19.86
CA LYS A 400 2.58 -9.27 20.27
C LYS A 400 1.17 -8.74 20.47
N GLY A 401 0.23 -9.30 19.73
CA GLY A 401 -1.11 -8.74 19.69
C GLY A 401 -2.15 -9.67 19.10
N ASN A 402 -3.33 -9.10 18.85
CA ASN A 402 -4.40 -9.74 18.12
C ASN A 402 -5.16 -8.74 17.26
N ILE A 403 -5.81 -9.30 16.24
CA ILE A 403 -6.77 -8.64 15.39
C ILE A 403 -8.07 -9.41 15.51
N THR A 404 -9.10 -8.77 16.03
CA THR A 404 -10.47 -9.32 16.06
C THR A 404 -11.29 -8.61 15.00
N PHE A 405 -11.88 -9.35 14.07
CA PHE A 405 -12.75 -8.79 13.04
C PHE A 405 -14.02 -9.59 12.91
N GLY A 406 -15.11 -8.92 12.53
CA GLY A 406 -16.38 -9.57 12.33
C GLY A 406 -17.58 -8.66 12.55
N SER A 407 -18.74 -9.29 12.71
CA SER A 407 -19.99 -8.63 13.09
C SER A 407 -20.28 -8.90 14.57
N GLU A 408 -21.25 -8.18 15.15
CA GLU A 408 -21.62 -8.29 16.57
C GLU A 408 -21.90 -9.73 17.05
N TYR A 409 -22.27 -10.64 16.14
CA TYR A 409 -22.63 -12.02 16.46
C TYR A 409 -21.64 -13.07 15.97
N ASP A 410 -20.61 -12.67 15.23
CA ASP A 410 -19.63 -13.58 14.63
C ASP A 410 -18.29 -12.83 14.50
N GLU A 411 -17.45 -12.98 15.53
CA GLU A 411 -16.12 -12.38 15.61
C GLU A 411 -15.05 -13.48 15.44
N THR A 412 -14.12 -13.27 14.52
CA THR A 412 -12.91 -14.07 14.37
C THR A 412 -11.74 -13.32 14.99
N THR A 413 -10.92 -14.01 15.78
CA THR A 413 -9.69 -13.44 16.35
C THR A 413 -8.48 -14.15 15.77
N ILE A 414 -7.49 -13.35 15.36
CA ILE A 414 -6.17 -13.80 14.94
C ILE A 414 -5.17 -13.24 15.93
N ASP A 415 -4.41 -14.11 16.57
CA ASP A 415 -3.27 -13.74 17.40
C ASP A 415 -2.01 -13.65 16.54
N TYR A 416 -1.11 -12.73 16.85
CA TYR A 416 0.19 -12.64 16.18
C TYR A 416 1.34 -12.38 17.15
N ASN A 417 2.51 -12.85 16.76
CA ASN A 417 3.78 -12.59 17.41
C ASN A 417 4.85 -12.35 16.33
N ASN A 418 5.31 -11.11 16.22
CA ASN A 418 6.30 -10.69 15.25
C ASN A 418 7.60 -10.29 15.96
N VAL A 419 8.72 -10.85 15.53
CA VAL A 419 10.06 -10.44 15.96
C VAL A 419 10.79 -9.94 14.73
N LEU A 420 11.12 -8.65 14.72
CA LEU A 420 11.89 -8.00 13.67
C LEU A 420 13.24 -7.57 14.24
N ASN A 421 14.32 -7.83 13.52
CA ASN A 421 15.66 -7.37 13.85
C ASN A 421 16.27 -6.68 12.64
N THR A 422 16.50 -5.37 12.73
CA THR A 422 16.95 -4.55 11.61
C THR A 422 18.36 -4.01 11.88
N ASP A 423 19.37 -4.70 11.36
CA ASP A 423 20.77 -4.30 11.46
C ASP A 423 21.14 -3.43 10.25
N THR A 424 20.82 -2.13 10.36
CA THR A 424 21.08 -1.15 9.29
C THR A 424 22.58 -0.99 8.97
N LYS A 425 23.47 -1.37 9.89
CA LYS A 425 24.94 -1.30 9.71
C LYS A 425 25.45 -2.45 8.85
N ASN A 426 24.88 -3.63 9.02
CA ASN A 426 25.23 -4.82 8.24
C ASN A 426 24.29 -5.06 7.07
N ASN A 427 23.41 -4.10 6.75
CA ASN A 427 22.46 -4.16 5.64
C ASN A 427 21.59 -5.43 5.66
N GLN A 428 21.16 -5.83 6.86
CA GLN A 428 20.35 -7.04 7.04
C GLN A 428 19.12 -6.78 7.90
N GLN A 429 17.99 -7.34 7.52
CA GLN A 429 16.78 -7.40 8.34
C GLN A 429 16.30 -8.85 8.43
N LYS A 430 15.96 -9.29 9.64
CA LYS A 430 15.40 -10.63 9.89
C LYS A 430 14.04 -10.52 10.55
N GLN A 431 13.09 -11.31 10.10
CA GLN A 431 11.75 -11.35 10.62
C GLN A 431 11.35 -12.78 10.99
N LYS A 432 10.62 -12.93 12.09
CA LYS A 432 9.82 -14.11 12.39
C LYS A 432 8.44 -13.68 12.82
N LEU A 433 7.43 -14.00 12.03
CA LEU A 433 6.02 -13.70 12.30
C LEU A 433 5.24 -15.00 12.46
N ASP A 434 4.70 -15.22 13.65
CA ASP A 434 3.75 -16.28 13.92
C ASP A 434 2.33 -15.68 13.90
N VAL A 435 1.42 -16.28 13.14
CA VAL A 435 0.00 -15.92 13.05
C VAL A 435 -0.84 -17.13 13.46
N THR A 436 -1.57 -17.03 14.56
CA THR A 436 -2.38 -18.12 15.10
C THR A 436 -3.87 -17.81 14.97
N MET A 437 -4.64 -18.78 14.47
CA MET A 437 -6.08 -18.72 14.32
C MET A 437 -6.74 -19.93 14.96
N ASP A 438 -7.93 -19.75 15.54
CA ASP A 438 -8.76 -20.87 16.02
C ASP A 438 -9.59 -21.42 14.85
N VAL A 439 -9.42 -22.72 14.58
CA VAL A 439 -10.22 -23.47 13.60
C VAL A 439 -10.86 -24.63 14.33
N GLU A 440 -12.19 -24.59 14.48
CA GLU A 440 -12.97 -25.62 15.18
C GLU A 440 -12.48 -25.94 16.62
N GLY A 441 -12.02 -24.92 17.35
CA GLY A 441 -11.50 -25.03 18.70
C GLY A 441 -10.05 -25.53 18.78
N GLU A 442 -9.35 -25.58 17.65
CA GLU A 442 -7.95 -26.02 17.55
C GLU A 442 -7.07 -24.88 17.00
N PRO A 443 -5.90 -24.58 17.59
CA PRO A 443 -5.04 -23.50 17.13
C PRO A 443 -4.23 -23.92 15.91
N VAL A 444 -4.39 -23.21 14.80
CA VAL A 444 -3.54 -23.32 13.61
C VAL A 444 -2.58 -22.16 13.58
N THR A 445 -1.28 -22.41 13.48
CA THR A 445 -0.26 -21.35 13.42
C THR A 445 0.45 -21.35 12.08
N VAL A 446 0.45 -20.23 11.38
CA VAL A 446 1.31 -20.00 10.21
C VAL A 446 2.53 -19.22 10.66
N THR A 447 3.71 -19.72 10.34
CA THR A 447 5.00 -19.06 10.63
C THR A 447 5.60 -18.53 9.34
N LEU A 448 6.01 -17.27 9.35
CA LEU A 448 6.75 -16.61 8.27
C LEU A 448 8.12 -16.21 8.81
N GLU A 449 9.20 -16.75 8.23
CA GLU A 449 10.58 -16.37 8.56
C GLU A 449 11.20 -15.65 7.36
N GLY A 450 11.67 -14.42 7.57
CA GLY A 450 12.25 -13.58 6.52
C GLY A 450 13.70 -13.19 6.81
N ASP A 451 14.53 -13.12 5.76
CA ASP A 451 15.87 -12.55 5.77
C ASP A 451 16.01 -11.65 4.53
N VAL A 452 16.14 -10.35 4.77
CA VAL A 452 16.38 -9.33 3.75
C VAL A 452 17.82 -8.85 3.86
N LYS A 453 18.52 -8.78 2.73
CA LYS A 453 19.87 -8.26 2.63
C LYS A 453 19.97 -7.22 1.53
N LEU A 454 20.67 -6.13 1.80
CA LEU A 454 20.98 -5.09 0.81
C LEU A 454 22.40 -5.27 0.27
N LYS A 455 22.66 -4.69 -0.91
CA LYS A 455 23.93 -4.78 -1.67
C LYS A 455 24.32 -6.20 -2.08
N GLU A 456 23.34 -7.11 -2.10
CA GLU A 456 23.56 -8.47 -2.59
C GLU A 456 23.53 -8.50 -4.12
N ASP A 457 24.37 -9.35 -4.71
CA ASP A 457 24.36 -9.57 -6.15
C ASP A 457 23.20 -10.50 -6.53
N ILE A 458 22.38 -10.04 -7.48
CA ILE A 458 21.26 -10.82 -8.01
C ILE A 458 21.77 -11.76 -9.11
N ASN A 459 21.75 -13.05 -8.79
CA ASN A 459 22.25 -14.13 -9.64
C ASN A 459 21.15 -15.16 -9.93
N PHE A 460 21.11 -15.61 -11.18
CA PHE A 460 20.23 -16.64 -11.72
C PHE A 460 20.90 -17.27 -12.96
N ASP A 461 20.50 -18.49 -13.34
CA ASP A 461 21.07 -19.17 -14.49
C ASP A 461 20.58 -18.58 -15.82
N LYS A 462 21.50 -18.45 -16.78
CA LYS A 462 21.25 -18.01 -18.15
C LYS A 462 21.67 -19.05 -19.18
N GLY A 463 22.18 -20.21 -18.75
CA GLY A 463 22.74 -21.26 -19.60
C GLY A 463 21.77 -21.64 -20.72
N ASN A 464 22.29 -21.97 -21.91
CA ASN A 464 21.61 -22.44 -23.13
C ASN A 464 20.10 -22.15 -23.28
N ALA A 465 19.65 -20.95 -22.89
CA ALA A 465 18.23 -20.70 -22.71
C ALA A 465 17.52 -20.71 -24.06
N LYS A 466 16.46 -21.51 -24.15
CA LYS A 466 15.65 -21.65 -25.36
C LYS A 466 14.79 -20.41 -25.55
N ASP A 467 14.89 -19.82 -26.72
CA ASP A 467 14.24 -18.56 -27.05
C ASP A 467 12.77 -18.80 -27.45
N LEU A 468 11.84 -18.36 -26.60
CA LEU A 468 10.40 -18.53 -26.79
C LEU A 468 9.87 -17.74 -28.00
N ASN A 469 10.48 -16.58 -28.29
CA ASN A 469 10.14 -15.72 -29.42
C ASN A 469 10.33 -16.48 -30.74
N THR A 470 11.36 -17.32 -30.83
CA THR A 470 11.74 -18.03 -32.06
C THR A 470 11.32 -19.50 -32.14
N LEU A 471 10.67 -20.06 -31.10
CA LEU A 471 10.19 -21.45 -31.13
C LEU A 471 9.23 -21.69 -32.30
N SER A 472 9.41 -22.81 -33.02
CA SER A 472 8.43 -23.24 -34.02
C SER A 472 7.14 -23.74 -33.37
N ASP A 473 6.00 -23.73 -34.09
CA ASP A 473 4.75 -24.32 -33.60
C ASP A 473 4.90 -25.79 -33.17
N SER A 474 5.81 -26.52 -33.83
CA SER A 474 6.09 -27.91 -33.48
C SER A 474 6.84 -28.02 -32.16
N ASP A 475 7.81 -27.16 -31.90
CA ASP A 475 8.58 -27.18 -30.66
C ASP A 475 7.76 -26.59 -29.51
N PHE A 476 6.90 -25.64 -29.80
CA PHE A 476 5.92 -25.14 -28.85
C PHE A 476 4.93 -26.23 -28.40
N ARG A 477 4.42 -27.06 -29.33
CA ARG A 477 3.62 -28.25 -28.98
C ARG A 477 4.40 -29.30 -28.18
N LYS A 478 5.74 -29.35 -28.31
CA LYS A 478 6.56 -30.23 -27.45
C LYS A 478 6.65 -29.65 -26.05
N LEU A 479 6.93 -28.35 -25.91
CA LEU A 479 6.92 -27.64 -24.63
C LEU A 479 5.59 -27.81 -23.87
N GLN A 480 4.45 -27.72 -24.56
CA GLN A 480 3.14 -27.97 -23.92
C GLN A 480 2.99 -29.41 -23.39
N ARG A 481 3.55 -30.40 -24.10
CA ARG A 481 3.54 -31.80 -23.64
C ARG A 481 4.51 -32.02 -22.50
N GLU A 482 5.71 -31.46 -22.59
CA GLU A 482 6.73 -31.44 -21.53
C GLU A 482 6.14 -30.91 -20.23
N ILE A 483 5.50 -29.74 -20.25
CA ILE A 483 4.81 -29.17 -19.09
C ILE A 483 3.76 -30.14 -18.54
N SER A 484 2.95 -30.75 -19.41
CA SER A 484 1.91 -31.70 -18.99
C SER A 484 2.50 -32.95 -18.34
N ASP A 485 3.51 -33.54 -18.96
CA ASP A 485 4.15 -34.79 -18.52
C ASP A 485 4.90 -34.56 -17.19
N ASN A 486 5.71 -33.50 -17.12
CA ASN A 486 6.45 -33.14 -15.91
C ASN A 486 5.52 -32.75 -14.74
N THR A 487 4.40 -32.06 -15.04
CA THR A 487 3.37 -31.78 -14.01
C THR A 487 2.76 -33.08 -13.49
N GLU A 488 2.44 -34.04 -14.37
CA GLU A 488 1.91 -35.34 -13.95
C GLU A 488 2.90 -36.09 -13.04
N ASP A 489 4.19 -36.03 -13.36
CA ASP A 489 5.23 -36.69 -12.57
C ASP A 489 5.44 -36.01 -11.21
N ILE A 490 5.45 -34.68 -11.13
CA ILE A 490 5.47 -33.95 -9.85
C ILE A 490 4.25 -34.34 -9.00
N VAL A 491 3.05 -34.39 -9.59
CA VAL A 491 1.83 -34.78 -8.86
C VAL A 491 1.92 -36.22 -8.35
N LYS A 492 2.47 -37.15 -9.14
CA LYS A 492 2.68 -38.54 -8.71
C LYS A 492 3.68 -38.62 -7.55
N ASP A 493 4.75 -37.84 -7.59
CA ASP A 493 5.78 -37.85 -6.54
C ASP A 493 5.23 -37.26 -5.24
N VAL A 494 4.56 -36.11 -5.31
CA VAL A 494 3.83 -35.54 -4.17
C VAL A 494 2.81 -36.55 -3.61
N ALA A 495 2.03 -37.23 -4.46
CA ALA A 495 1.05 -38.22 -4.01
C ALA A 495 1.65 -39.47 -3.33
N LYS A 496 2.94 -39.77 -3.55
CA LYS A 496 3.67 -40.80 -2.79
C LYS A 496 4.05 -40.28 -1.42
N ASP A 497 4.45 -39.02 -1.32
CA ASP A 497 4.88 -38.37 -0.08
C ASP A 497 3.72 -38.09 0.88
N LEU A 498 2.48 -38.06 0.37
CA LEU A 498 1.25 -37.94 1.16
C LEU A 498 0.82 -39.25 1.85
N LYS A 499 1.44 -40.41 1.54
CA LYS A 499 1.07 -41.74 2.05
C LYS A 499 2.11 -42.31 2.99
#